data_AF-A0A1G3AF04-F1
#
_entry.id   AF-A0A1G3AF04-F1
#
_cell.length_a   1.000
_cell.length_b   1.000
_cell.length_c   1.000
_cell.angle_alpha   90.00
_cell.angle_beta   90.00
_cell.angle_gamma   90.00
#
_symmetry.space_group_name_H-M   'P 1'
#
loop_
_entity.id
_entity.type
_entity.pdbx_description
1 polymer ?
#
loop_
_entity_poly.entity_id
_entity_poly.type
_entity_poly.pdbx_seq_one_letter_code
_entity_poly.pdbx_strand_id
1 'polypeptide(L)'
;MKVKVVISGRSYQTAQSIPDELALPDRCSVDEALRRLAELLPPGRKLPESCLVAVSGAHLGTLRSHAPRELEEGDELVVIAPVAGG
;
A
#
# COMPACT_ATOMS: atom_id res chain seq x y z
N MET A 1 -10.46 11.09 -5.74
CA MET A 1 -9.02 11.36 -5.96
C MET A 1 -8.26 10.14 -6.49
N LYS A 2 -7.06 10.32 -7.05
CA LYS A 2 -6.14 9.25 -7.44
C LYS A 2 -4.86 9.29 -6.63
N VAL A 3 -4.37 8.11 -6.27
CA VAL A 3 -3.07 7.95 -5.59
C VAL A 3 -2.23 6.94 -6.36
N LYS A 4 -0.91 7.13 -6.36
CA LYS A 4 0.03 6.15 -6.94
C LYS A 4 0.25 5.03 -5.95
N VAL A 5 0.30 3.79 -6.43
CA VAL A 5 0.55 2.61 -5.60
C VAL A 5 1.82 1.91 -6.06
N VAL A 6 2.72 1.68 -5.11
CA VAL A 6 3.96 0.94 -5.37
C VAL A 6 4.06 -0.20 -4.38
N ILE A 7 4.08 -1.44 -4.89
CA ILE A 7 4.37 -2.63 -4.07
C ILE A 7 5.76 -3.14 -4.43
N SER A 8 6.65 -3.19 -3.44
CA SER A 8 8.05 -3.59 -3.64
C SER A 8 8.51 -4.66 -2.64
N GLY A 9 9.74 -5.15 -2.84
CA GLY A 9 10.33 -6.20 -2.01
C GLY A 9 9.81 -7.59 -2.35
N ARG A 10 9.68 -8.49 -1.35
CA ARG A 10 9.34 -9.92 -1.58
C ARG A 10 7.96 -10.14 -2.23
N SER A 11 7.08 -9.15 -2.18
CA SER A 11 5.74 -9.19 -2.74
C SER A 11 5.60 -8.49 -4.10
N TYR A 12 6.72 -8.13 -4.76
CA TYR A 12 6.69 -7.44 -6.07
C TYR A 12 5.90 -8.20 -7.16
N GLN A 13 5.88 -9.54 -7.11
CA GLN A 13 5.11 -10.34 -8.07
C GLN A 13 3.61 -10.08 -7.96
N THR A 14 3.13 -9.72 -6.77
CA THR A 14 1.74 -9.35 -6.53
C THR A 14 1.42 -7.96 -7.09
N ALA A 15 2.42 -7.09 -7.26
CA ALA A 15 2.27 -5.78 -7.88
C ALA A 15 1.89 -5.88 -9.37
N GLN A 16 2.29 -6.96 -10.06
CA GLN A 16 2.07 -7.08 -11.52
C GLN A 16 0.59 -7.10 -11.93
N SER A 17 -0.30 -7.54 -11.02
CA SER A 17 -1.74 -7.58 -11.26
C SER A 17 -2.48 -6.35 -10.71
N ILE A 18 -1.77 -5.41 -10.10
CA ILE A 18 -2.34 -4.25 -9.43
C ILE A 18 -2.06 -3.01 -10.30
N PRO A 19 -3.02 -2.09 -10.46
CA PRO A 19 -2.79 -0.86 -11.19
C PRO A 19 -1.80 0.05 -10.46
N ASP A 20 -1.00 0.81 -11.22
CA ASP A 20 -0.07 1.81 -10.69
C ASP A 20 -0.80 3.00 -10.04
N GLU A 21 -2.07 3.21 -10.37
CA GLU A 21 -2.95 4.23 -9.79
C GLU A 21 -4.20 3.59 -9.16
N LEU A 22 -4.54 4.01 -7.95
CA LEU A 22 -5.75 3.63 -7.26
C LEU A 22 -6.72 4.82 -7.18
N ALA A 23 -7.91 4.64 -7.73
CA ALA A 23 -9.00 5.60 -7.58
C ALA A 23 -9.65 5.42 -6.20
N LEU A 24 -9.65 6.49 -5.40
CA LEU A 24 -10.19 6.53 -4.05
C LEU A 24 -11.21 7.66 -3.91
N PRO A 25 -12.15 7.56 -2.95
CA PRO A 25 -12.96 8.71 -2.54
C PRO A 25 -12.10 9.89 -2.10
N ASP A 26 -12.64 11.10 -2.18
CA ASP A 26 -11.93 12.28 -1.67
C ASP A 26 -11.79 12.21 -0.15
N ARG A 27 -10.64 12.67 0.38
CA ARG A 27 -10.27 12.58 1.81
C ARG A 27 -10.28 11.15 2.36
N CYS A 28 -9.68 10.22 1.61
CA CYS A 28 -9.53 8.83 2.02
C CYS A 28 -8.41 8.67 3.07
N SER A 29 -8.59 7.80 4.06
CA SER A 29 -7.50 7.45 4.99
C SER A 29 -6.57 6.39 4.39
N VAL A 30 -5.35 6.30 4.93
CA VAL A 30 -4.42 5.22 4.58
C VAL A 30 -5.04 3.83 4.86
N ASP A 31 -5.75 3.66 5.97
CA ASP A 31 -6.46 2.41 6.28
C ASP A 31 -7.43 1.99 5.18
N GLU A 32 -8.24 2.93 4.69
CA GLU A 32 -9.22 2.64 3.65
C GLU A 32 -8.54 2.36 2.30
N ALA A 33 -7.48 3.09 1.96
CA ALA A 33 -6.68 2.81 0.78
C ALA A 33 -6.05 1.41 0.82
N LEU A 34 -5.54 0.98 1.98
CA LEU A 34 -4.98 -0.35 2.19
C LEU A 34 -6.04 -1.46 2.07
N ARG A 35 -7.27 -1.22 2.53
CA ARG A 35 -8.39 -2.16 2.32
C ARG A 35 -8.72 -2.29 0.84
N ARG A 36 -8.83 -1.18 0.12
CA ARG A 36 -9.07 -1.18 -1.34
C ARG A 36 -7.94 -1.88 -2.10
N LEU A 37 -6.70 -1.65 -1.70
CA LEU A 37 -5.56 -2.36 -2.26
C LEU A 37 -5.66 -3.87 -2.01
N ALA A 38 -6.08 -4.28 -0.83
CA ALA A 38 -6.26 -5.69 -0.49
C ALA A 38 -7.35 -6.38 -1.33
N GLU A 39 -8.40 -5.65 -1.72
CA GLU A 39 -9.46 -6.14 -2.64
C GLU A 39 -8.95 -6.41 -4.06
N LEU A 40 -7.87 -5.74 -4.47
CA LEU A 40 -7.24 -5.92 -5.79
C LEU A 40 -6.22 -7.05 -5.83
N LEU A 41 -5.90 -7.65 -4.68
CA LEU A 41 -5.00 -8.80 -4.63
C LEU A 41 -5.66 -10.03 -5.26
N PRO A 42 -4.88 -10.89 -5.95
CA PRO A 42 -5.41 -12.16 -6.46
C PRO A 42 -6.06 -12.99 -5.34
N PRO A 43 -7.11 -13.78 -5.65
CA PRO A 43 -7.78 -14.61 -4.65
C PRO A 43 -6.79 -15.48 -3.85
N GLY A 44 -6.93 -15.47 -2.53
CA GLY A 44 -6.05 -16.23 -1.63
C GLY A 44 -4.68 -15.60 -1.37
N ARG A 45 -4.35 -14.46 -1.99
CA ARG A 45 -3.16 -13.68 -1.67
C ARG A 45 -3.47 -12.62 -0.62
N LYS A 46 -2.51 -12.39 0.27
CA LYS A 46 -2.51 -11.31 1.25
C LYS A 46 -1.12 -10.72 1.33
N LEU A 47 -1.04 -9.41 1.57
CA LEU A 47 0.21 -8.78 1.92
C LEU A 47 0.56 -9.13 3.37
N PRO A 48 1.81 -9.50 3.68
CA PRO A 48 2.24 -9.74 5.05
C PRO A 48 1.99 -8.53 5.95
N GLU A 49 1.52 -8.76 7.17
CA GLU A 49 1.27 -7.68 8.14
C GLU A 49 2.53 -6.88 8.51
N SER A 50 3.72 -7.47 8.32
CA SER A 50 5.01 -6.83 8.53
C SER A 50 5.46 -5.94 7.36
N CYS A 51 4.68 -5.84 6.28
CA CYS A 51 4.99 -4.92 5.19
C CYS A 51 5.01 -3.48 5.71
N LEU A 52 6.04 -2.74 5.33
CA LEU A 52 6.19 -1.33 5.69
C LEU A 52 5.26 -0.50 4.81
N VAL A 53 4.69 0.55 5.40
CA VAL A 53 3.83 1.52 4.73
C VAL A 53 4.52 2.88 4.74
N ALA A 54 4.58 3.51 3.58
CA ALA A 54 5.01 4.89 3.44
C ALA A 54 4.07 5.68 2.54
N VAL A 55 3.88 6.96 2.84
CA VAL A 55 3.09 7.88 2.01
C VAL A 55 3.93 9.09 1.67
N SER A 56 4.17 9.30 0.37
CA SER A 56 4.92 10.45 -0.17
C SER A 56 6.26 10.64 0.56
N GLY A 57 7.00 9.53 0.71
CA GLY A 57 8.31 9.48 1.37
C GLY A 57 8.29 9.37 2.90
N ALA A 58 7.14 9.54 3.55
CA ALA A 58 7.03 9.43 5.02
C ALA A 58 6.66 8.00 5.44
N HIS A 59 7.54 7.35 6.20
CA HIS A 59 7.25 6.04 6.80
C HIS A 59 6.19 6.16 7.91
N LEU A 60 5.11 5.40 7.79
CA LEU A 60 4.00 5.42 8.75
C LEU A 60 4.00 4.23 9.69
N GLY A 61 4.74 3.17 9.37
CA GLY A 61 4.78 1.94 10.16
C GLY A 61 4.60 0.71 9.27
N THR A 62 3.79 -0.24 9.74
CA THR A 62 3.51 -1.52 9.07
C THR A 62 2.03 -1.66 8.73
N LEU A 63 1.68 -2.61 7.87
CA LEU A 63 0.26 -2.97 7.64
C LEU A 63 -0.45 -3.38 8.94
N ARG A 64 0.27 -4.00 9.89
CA ARG A 64 -0.27 -4.29 11.23
C ARG A 64 -0.57 -3.05 12.06
N SER A 65 0.34 -2.08 12.03
CA SER A 65 0.31 -0.91 12.89
C SER A 65 1.05 0.23 12.22
N HIS A 66 0.29 1.23 11.80
CA HIS A 66 0.79 2.46 11.18
C HIS A 66 0.07 3.68 11.77
N ALA A 67 0.72 4.83 11.68
CA ALA A 67 0.13 6.10 12.09
C ALA A 67 -1.05 6.46 11.17
N PRO A 68 -2.17 6.97 11.72
CA PRO A 68 -3.28 7.43 10.92
C PRO A 68 -2.86 8.63 10.07
N ARG A 69 -3.26 8.62 8.80
CA ARG A 69 -3.02 9.71 7.85
C ARG A 69 -4.13 9.75 6.80
N GLU A 70 -4.53 10.96 6.42
CA GLU A 70 -5.36 11.18 5.24
C GLU A 70 -4.46 11.29 3.99
N LEU A 71 -4.95 10.76 2.88
CA LEU A 71 -4.31 10.82 1.58
C LEU A 71 -4.83 12.01 0.77
N GLU A 72 -3.95 12.59 -0.01
CA GLU A 72 -4.25 13.67 -0.95
C GLU A 72 -4.17 13.19 -2.41
N GLU A 73 -4.74 13.96 -3.34
CA GLU A 73 -4.60 13.70 -4.77
C GLU A 73 -3.12 13.68 -5.17
N GLY A 74 -2.70 12.62 -5.85
CA GLY A 74 -1.34 12.44 -6.33
C GLY A 74 -0.36 11.90 -5.29
N ASP A 75 -0.79 11.63 -4.05
CA ASP A 75 0.06 10.98 -3.05
C ASP A 75 0.56 9.62 -3.56
N GLU A 76 1.76 9.25 -3.12
CA GLU A 76 2.35 7.95 -3.42
C GLU A 76 2.26 7.04 -2.19
N LEU A 77 1.45 5.98 -2.28
CA LEU A 77 1.34 4.93 -1.28
C LEU A 77 2.30 3.78 -1.63
N VAL A 78 3.30 3.58 -0.79
CA VAL A 78 4.31 2.53 -0.97
C VAL A 78 4.12 1.45 0.09
N VAL A 79 4.01 0.20 -0.36
CA VAL A 79 4.01 -0.99 0.50
C VAL A 79 5.24 -1.83 0.20
N ILE A 80 6.08 -2.02 1.21
CA ILE A 80 7.37 -2.73 1.07
C ILE A 80 7.29 -4.02 1.86
N ALA A 81 7.35 -5.16 1.18
CA ALA A 81 7.51 -6.46 1.83
C ALA A 81 9.00 -6.69 2.12
N PRO A 82 9.45 -6.69 3.39
CA PRO A 82 10.86 -6.83 3.71
C PRO A 82 11.42 -8.11 3.10
N VAL A 83 12.54 -8.00 2.40
CA VAL A 83 13.32 -9.17 2.00
C VAL A 83 14.19 -9.54 3.19
N ALA A 84 13.92 -10.68 3.84
CA ALA A 84 14.92 -11.27 4.72
C ALA A 84 16.16 -11.56 3.86
N GLY A 85 17.21 -10.77 4.06
CA GLY A 85 18.47 -10.81 3.33
C GLY A 85 19.60 -10.59 4.32
N GLY A 86 20.13 -11.71 4.78
CA GLY A 86 21.41 -11.91 5.48
C GLY A 86 21.81 -13.35 5.22
#